data_AF-A0A924J3D7-F1
#
_entry.id   AF-A0A924J3D7-F1
#
_cell.length_a   1.000
_cell.length_b   1.000
_cell.length_c   1.000
_cell.angle_alpha   90.00
_cell.angle_beta   90.00
_cell.angle_gamma   90.00
#
_symmetry.space_group_name_H-M   'P 1'
#
loop_
_entity.id
_entity.type
_entity.pdbx_description
1 polymer ?
#
loop_
_entity_poly.entity_id
_entity_poly.type
_entity_poly.pdbx_seq_one_letter_code
_entity_poly.pdbx_strand_id
1 'polypeptide(L)'
;MSKTIQRTKAQAILFLLGAVLVGGALGFSANRTFDQREQPQDMASSRKRLADRLELTMAQRRMLDSILDERNERMKTLLAPVRPRLDSLRFAARAVIRGQLSVDQQLRWDEVVLELSRDSARTDRR
;
A
#
# COMPACT_ATOMS: atom_id res chain seq x y z
N MET A 1 28.44 -28.33 20.42
CA MET A 1 28.31 -27.90 19.00
C MET A 1 27.08 -26.99 18.82
N SER A 2 27.01 -25.81 19.48
CA SER A 2 25.80 -24.95 19.47
C SER A 2 26.00 -23.52 18.93
N LYS A 3 27.19 -23.16 18.42
CA LYS A 3 27.44 -21.83 17.84
C LYS A 3 27.04 -21.71 16.37
N THR A 4 26.96 -22.84 15.65
CA THR A 4 26.71 -22.84 14.20
C THR A 4 25.24 -22.57 13.85
N ILE A 5 24.29 -23.09 14.64
CA ILE A 5 22.83 -22.94 14.41
C ILE A 5 22.36 -21.49 14.67
N GLN A 6 23.00 -20.77 15.59
CA GLN A 6 22.69 -19.36 15.87
C GLN A 6 23.12 -18.45 14.71
N ARG A 7 24.28 -18.72 14.09
CA ARG A 7 24.77 -17.99 12.92
C ARG A 7 23.89 -18.21 11.69
N THR A 8 23.45 -19.43 11.41
CA THR A 8 22.56 -19.70 10.26
C THR A 8 21.16 -19.10 10.43
N LYS A 9 20.61 -19.05 11.65
CA LYS A 9 19.35 -18.32 11.92
C LYS A 9 19.49 -16.82 11.69
N ALA A 10 20.56 -16.20 12.18
CA ALA A 10 20.83 -14.78 11.96
C ALA A 10 21.06 -14.47 10.46
N GLN A 11 21.74 -15.35 9.74
CA GLN A 11 21.95 -15.23 8.29
C GLN A 11 20.65 -15.40 7.50
N ALA A 12 19.78 -16.34 7.90
CA ALA A 12 18.46 -16.50 7.29
C ALA A 12 17.56 -15.28 7.54
N ILE A 13 17.61 -14.68 8.73
CA ILE A 13 16.89 -13.44 9.04
C ILE A 13 17.43 -12.28 8.20
N LEU A 14 18.76 -12.12 8.09
CA LEU A 14 19.37 -11.08 7.25
C LEU A 14 19.09 -11.30 5.76
N PHE A 15 19.05 -12.56 5.30
CA PHE A 15 18.69 -12.91 3.93
C PHE A 15 17.23 -12.59 3.65
N LEU A 16 16.30 -12.90 4.58
CA LEU A 16 14.90 -12.51 4.47
C LEU A 16 14.74 -10.99 4.53
N LEU A 17 15.49 -10.29 5.39
CA LEU A 17 15.49 -8.83 5.45
C LEU A 17 15.97 -8.22 4.14
N GLY A 18 17.06 -8.75 3.58
CA GLY A 18 17.61 -8.35 2.29
C GLY A 18 16.65 -8.65 1.14
N ALA A 19 16.02 -9.82 1.12
CA ALA A 19 15.04 -10.21 0.12
C ALA A 19 13.75 -9.38 0.20
N VAL A 20 13.32 -8.97 1.41
CA VAL A 20 12.19 -8.05 1.59
C VAL A 20 12.54 -6.63 1.15
N LEU A 21 13.77 -6.16 1.40
CA LEU A 21 14.24 -4.85 0.92
C LEU A 21 14.39 -4.83 -0.61
N VAL A 22 14.97 -5.87 -1.21
CA VAL A 22 15.16 -5.99 -2.66
C VAL A 22 13.83 -6.29 -3.37
N GLY A 23 12.97 -7.15 -2.79
CA GLY A 23 11.61 -7.41 -3.26
C GLY A 23 10.68 -6.20 -3.07
N GLY A 24 10.92 -5.38 -2.04
CA GLY A 24 10.24 -4.11 -1.82
C GLY A 24 10.57 -3.06 -2.88
N ALA A 25 11.78 -3.09 -3.45
CA ALA A 25 12.16 -2.24 -4.57
C ALA A 25 11.48 -2.66 -5.89
N LEU A 26 11.27 -3.96 -6.12
CA LEU A 26 10.51 -4.45 -7.30
C LEU A 26 8.99 -4.31 -7.14
N GLY A 27 8.46 -4.36 -5.91
CA GLY A 27 7.09 -3.95 -5.60
C GLY A 27 6.84 -2.45 -5.80
N PHE A 28 7.89 -1.62 -5.71
CA PHE A 28 7.85 -0.19 -6.04
C PHE A 28 7.85 0.09 -7.55
N SER A 29 8.34 -0.84 -8.36
CA SER A 29 8.47 -0.69 -9.82
C SER A 29 7.24 -1.15 -10.61
N ALA A 30 6.22 -1.71 -9.95
CA ALA A 30 4.88 -1.81 -10.52
C ALA A 30 4.19 -0.44 -10.49
N ASN A 31 4.82 0.51 -11.19
CA ASN A 31 4.36 1.86 -11.41
C ASN A 31 3.09 1.81 -12.28
N ARG A 32 1.93 1.83 -11.63
CA ARG A 32 0.67 2.46 -12.07
C ARG A 32 -0.37 2.18 -10.98
N THR A 33 -0.31 2.91 -9.86
CA THR A 33 -1.42 3.15 -8.89
C THR A 33 -0.89 3.57 -7.51
N PHE A 34 -0.01 4.57 -7.43
CA PHE A 34 0.33 5.18 -6.12
C PHE A 34 -0.84 5.94 -5.45
N ASP A 35 -2.07 5.85 -5.99
CA ASP A 35 -3.28 6.42 -5.41
C ASP A 35 -4.35 5.35 -5.09
N GLN A 36 -4.05 4.06 -5.31
CA GLN A 36 -4.93 2.98 -4.87
C GLN A 36 -4.51 2.62 -3.44
N ARG A 37 -5.18 3.25 -2.48
CA ARG A 37 -5.24 2.75 -1.10
C ARG A 37 -5.66 1.29 -1.20
N GLU A 38 -4.71 0.36 -1.13
CA GLU A 38 -4.99 -1.07 -1.29
C GLU A 38 -6.07 -1.44 -0.27
N GLN A 39 -7.17 -2.00 -0.75
CA GLN A 39 -8.32 -2.34 0.08
C GLN A 39 -7.87 -3.26 1.22
N PRO A 40 -8.47 -3.22 2.43
CA PRO A 40 -8.17 -4.19 3.48
C PRO A 40 -8.37 -5.65 3.02
N GLN A 41 -9.33 -5.89 2.12
CA GLN A 41 -9.58 -7.19 1.51
C GLN A 41 -8.48 -7.59 0.49
N ASP A 42 -7.95 -6.61 -0.25
CA ASP A 42 -6.82 -6.80 -1.16
C ASP A 42 -5.50 -6.96 -0.42
N MET A 43 -5.30 -6.25 0.68
CA MET A 43 -4.11 -6.37 1.53
C MET A 43 -4.07 -7.72 2.23
N ALA A 44 -5.16 -8.17 2.85
CA ALA A 44 -5.21 -9.50 3.47
C ALA A 44 -5.04 -10.61 2.43
N SER A 45 -5.65 -10.48 1.26
CA SER A 45 -5.49 -11.45 0.17
C SER A 45 -4.10 -11.38 -0.47
N SER A 46 -3.47 -10.21 -0.57
CA SER A 46 -2.10 -10.03 -1.05
C SER A 46 -1.06 -10.54 -0.06
N ARG A 47 -1.24 -10.30 1.24
CA ARG A 47 -0.43 -10.88 2.31
C ARG A 47 -0.53 -12.41 2.31
N LYS A 48 -1.74 -12.94 2.18
CA LYS A 48 -1.98 -14.38 2.04
C LYS A 48 -1.29 -14.95 0.79
N ARG A 49 -1.49 -14.33 -0.38
CA ARG A 49 -0.82 -14.73 -1.65
C ARG A 49 0.70 -14.70 -1.53
N LEU A 50 1.25 -13.66 -0.91
CA LEU A 50 2.69 -13.53 -0.67
C LEU A 50 3.20 -14.63 0.29
N ALA A 51 2.49 -14.84 1.40
CA ALA A 51 2.83 -15.86 2.39
C ALA A 51 2.74 -17.29 1.82
N ASP A 52 1.76 -17.55 0.97
CA ASP A 52 1.59 -18.83 0.28
C ASP A 52 2.67 -19.03 -0.78
N ARG A 53 2.98 -17.99 -1.58
CA ARG A 53 4.04 -18.03 -2.60
C ARG A 53 5.45 -18.20 -2.03
N LEU A 54 5.70 -17.66 -0.84
CA LEU A 54 6.97 -17.81 -0.13
C LEU A 54 6.99 -19.01 0.83
N GLU A 55 5.91 -19.81 0.83
CA GLU A 55 5.76 -21.00 1.68
C GLU A 55 6.07 -20.72 3.16
N LEU A 56 5.62 -19.56 3.66
CA LEU A 56 5.94 -19.12 5.01
C LEU A 56 5.28 -20.01 6.07
N THR A 57 6.06 -20.41 7.07
CA THR A 57 5.55 -21.05 8.28
C THR A 57 4.61 -20.13 9.06
N MET A 58 3.75 -20.67 9.92
CA MET A 58 2.84 -19.88 10.76
C MET A 58 3.56 -18.85 11.65
N ALA A 59 4.79 -19.14 12.08
CA ALA A 59 5.60 -18.19 12.83
C ALA A 59 6.09 -17.03 11.95
N GLN A 60 6.54 -17.32 10.73
CA GLN A 60 6.99 -16.30 9.76
C GLN A 60 5.83 -15.44 9.26
N ARG A 61 4.63 -16.01 9.08
CA ARG A 61 3.42 -15.26 8.70
C ARG A 61 3.07 -14.22 9.77
N ARG A 62 3.00 -14.63 11.04
CA ARG A 62 2.74 -13.71 12.15
C ARG A 62 3.78 -12.60 12.26
N MET A 63 5.04 -12.92 12.02
CA MET A 63 6.12 -11.93 11.97
C MET A 63 5.91 -10.93 10.83
N LEU A 64 5.60 -11.43 9.62
CA LEU A 64 5.35 -10.58 8.45
C LEU A 64 4.16 -9.65 8.66
N ASP A 65 3.05 -10.17 9.20
CA ASP A 65 1.85 -9.37 9.48
C ASP A 65 2.18 -8.24 10.47
N SER A 66 2.89 -8.55 11.56
CA SER A 66 3.32 -7.55 12.54
C SER A 66 4.19 -6.45 11.93
N ILE A 67 5.14 -6.79 11.06
CA ILE A 67 6.02 -5.82 10.41
C ILE A 67 5.23 -4.91 9.47
N LEU A 68 4.31 -5.49 8.70
CA LEU A 68 3.50 -4.73 7.74
C LEU A 68 2.50 -3.81 8.43
N ASP A 69 1.91 -4.24 9.54
CA ASP A 69 1.00 -3.43 10.35
C ASP A 69 1.74 -2.25 11.00
N GLU A 70 2.90 -2.51 11.62
CA GLU A 70 3.73 -1.44 12.18
C GLU A 70 4.18 -0.44 11.11
N ARG A 71 4.58 -0.92 9.93
CA ARG A 71 4.92 -0.06 8.79
C ARG A 71 3.75 0.82 8.40
N ASN A 72 2.54 0.25 8.33
CA ASN A 72 1.35 0.97 7.92
C ASN A 72 1.00 2.10 8.91
N GLU A 73 1.05 1.82 10.20
CA GLU A 73 0.79 2.83 11.24
C GLU A 73 1.83 3.96 11.23
N ARG A 74 3.12 3.61 11.07
CA ARG A 74 4.18 4.62 10.91
C ARG A 74 3.95 5.47 9.67
N MET A 75 3.58 4.87 8.54
CA MET A 75 3.28 5.59 7.31
C MET A 75 2.07 6.52 7.47
N LYS A 76 1.00 6.05 8.12
CA LYS A 76 -0.20 6.86 8.43
C LYS A 76 0.17 8.07 9.26
N THR A 77 0.98 7.89 10.29
CA THR A 77 1.45 8.96 11.19
C THR A 77 2.30 9.99 10.43
N LEU A 78 3.25 9.53 9.61
CA LEU A 78 4.12 10.41 8.82
C LEU A 78 3.35 11.21 7.77
N LEU A 79 2.34 10.60 7.14
CA LEU A 79 1.55 11.26 6.11
C LEU A 79 0.42 12.13 6.65
N ALA A 80 -0.08 11.88 7.87
CA ALA A 80 -1.16 12.64 8.49
C ALA A 80 -1.04 14.18 8.34
N PRO A 81 0.11 14.81 8.64
CA PRO A 81 0.24 16.27 8.53
C PRO A 81 0.25 16.79 7.08
N VAL A 82 0.63 15.96 6.09
CA VAL A 82 0.70 16.38 4.68
C VAL A 82 -0.54 15.99 3.87
N ARG A 83 -1.34 15.03 4.35
CA ARG A 83 -2.60 14.60 3.71
C ARG A 83 -3.51 15.77 3.32
N PRO A 84 -3.80 16.76 4.19
CA PRO A 84 -4.68 17.87 3.80
C PRO A 84 -4.15 18.68 2.63
N ARG A 85 -2.82 18.85 2.54
CA ARG A 85 -2.18 19.57 1.42
C ARG A 85 -2.27 18.79 0.12
N LEU A 86 -2.05 17.48 0.20
CA LEU A 86 -2.21 16.57 -0.95
C LEU A 86 -3.66 16.57 -1.46
N ASP A 87 -4.63 16.50 -0.54
CA ASP A 87 -6.05 16.52 -0.90
C ASP A 87 -6.41 17.86 -1.55
N SER A 88 -5.92 18.97 -1.01
CA SER A 88 -6.12 20.31 -1.58
C SER A 88 -5.57 20.40 -3.00
N LEU A 89 -4.36 19.88 -3.24
CA LEU A 89 -3.75 19.85 -4.57
C LEU A 89 -4.58 19.00 -5.54
N ARG A 90 -5.09 17.85 -5.10
CA ARG A 90 -5.98 17.00 -5.91
C ARG A 90 -7.27 17.71 -6.28
N PHE A 91 -7.91 18.41 -5.33
CA PHE A 91 -9.12 19.17 -5.61
C PHE A 91 -8.87 20.31 -6.59
N ALA A 92 -7.77 21.06 -6.41
CA ALA A 92 -7.39 22.13 -7.33
C ALA A 92 -7.17 21.59 -8.76
N ALA A 93 -6.42 20.49 -8.91
CA ALA A 93 -6.20 19.86 -10.21
C ALA A 93 -7.52 19.41 -10.86
N ARG A 94 -8.44 18.81 -10.10
CA ARG A 94 -9.77 18.40 -10.60
C ARG A 94 -10.58 19.59 -11.11
N ALA A 95 -10.54 20.73 -10.42
CA ALA A 95 -11.24 21.94 -10.84
C ALA A 95 -10.66 22.51 -12.15
N VAL A 96 -9.33 22.54 -12.27
CA VAL A 96 -8.64 22.98 -13.50
C VAL A 96 -9.01 22.06 -14.67
N ILE A 97 -8.93 20.75 -14.49
CA ILE A 97 -9.30 19.77 -15.53
C ILE A 97 -10.74 19.99 -15.97
N ARG A 98 -11.68 20.05 -15.02
CA ARG A 98 -13.10 20.27 -15.31
C ARG A 98 -13.34 21.54 -16.13
N GLY A 99 -12.64 22.63 -15.82
CA GLY A 99 -12.77 23.91 -16.52
C GLY A 99 -12.33 23.88 -18.00
N GLN A 100 -11.58 22.87 -18.42
CA GLN A 100 -11.15 22.69 -19.82
C GLN A 100 -12.10 21.78 -20.63
N LEU A 101 -13.09 21.17 -19.98
CA LEU A 101 -14.00 20.21 -20.60
C LEU A 101 -15.26 20.88 -21.13
N SER A 102 -15.83 20.35 -22.22
CA SER A 102 -17.16 20.72 -22.69
C SER A 102 -18.25 20.31 -21.68
N VAL A 103 -19.45 20.86 -21.80
CA VAL A 103 -20.57 20.56 -20.88
C VAL A 103 -20.86 19.05 -20.80
N ASP A 104 -20.90 18.35 -21.93
CA ASP A 104 -21.14 16.90 -21.95
C ASP A 104 -19.98 16.10 -21.32
N GLN A 105 -18.75 16.58 -21.49
CA GLN A 105 -17.57 15.97 -20.88
C GLN A 105 -17.51 16.22 -19.37
N GLN A 106 -17.99 17.38 -18.91
CA GLN A 106 -18.11 17.73 -17.50
C GLN A 106 -19.07 16.80 -16.76
N LEU A 107 -20.20 16.43 -17.38
CA LEU A 107 -21.15 15.47 -16.78
C LEU A 107 -20.49 14.10 -16.56
N ARG A 108 -19.82 13.56 -17.59
CA ARG A 108 -19.07 12.30 -17.48
C ARG A 108 -17.92 12.39 -16.46
N TRP A 109 -17.24 13.53 -16.40
CA TRP A 109 -16.17 13.76 -15.43
C TRP A 109 -16.68 13.72 -13.98
N ASP A 110 -17.84 14.31 -13.70
CA ASP A 110 -18.42 14.29 -12.35
C ASP A 110 -18.79 12.88 -11.91
N GLU A 111 -19.31 12.06 -12.83
CA GLU A 111 -19.59 10.64 -12.57
C GLU A 111 -18.33 9.88 -12.16
N VAL A 112 -17.23 10.06 -12.91
CA VAL A 112 -15.93 9.45 -12.61
C VAL A 112 -15.39 9.92 -11.25
N VAL A 113 -15.45 11.22 -10.96
CA VAL A 113 -14.98 11.77 -9.68
C VAL A 113 -15.82 11.24 -8.51
N LEU A 114 -17.12 11.08 -8.70
CA LEU A 114 -18.03 10.53 -7.69
C LEU A 114 -17.74 9.05 -7.42
N GLU A 115 -17.50 8.25 -8.47
CA GLU A 115 -17.11 6.84 -8.36
C GLU A 115 -15.83 6.68 -7.54
N LEU A 116 -14.77 7.41 -7.92
CA LEU A 116 -13.48 7.40 -7.22
C LEU A 116 -13.59 7.84 -5.75
N SER A 117 -14.44 8.84 -5.48
CA SER A 117 -14.70 9.33 -4.12
C SER A 117 -15.42 8.30 -3.25
N ARG A 118 -16.37 7.55 -3.84
CA ARG A 118 -17.10 6.48 -3.14
C ARG A 118 -16.17 5.34 -2.74
N ASP A 119 -15.26 4.95 -3.61
CA ASP A 119 -14.29 3.90 -3.30
C ASP A 119 -13.29 4.34 -2.23
N SER A 120 -12.88 5.61 -2.27
CA SER A 120 -12.03 6.21 -1.24
C SER A 120 -12.73 6.25 0.13
N ALA A 121 -14.02 6.59 0.18
CA ALA A 121 -14.80 6.70 1.43
C ALA A 121 -15.19 5.33 2.03
N ARG A 122 -15.42 4.32 1.19
CA ARG A 122 -15.61 2.92 1.64
C ARG A 122 -14.36 2.38 2.35
N THR A 123 -13.19 2.84 1.92
CA THR A 123 -11.89 2.41 2.47
C THR A 123 -11.59 3.02 3.84
N ASP A 124 -12.17 4.18 4.19
CA ASP A 124 -11.83 4.91 5.44
C ASP A 124 -12.78 4.58 6.61
N ARG A 125 -13.93 3.94 6.36
CA ARG A 125 -14.94 3.57 7.38
C ARG A 125 -14.83 2.13 7.91
N ARG A 126 -13.87 1.33 7.46
CA ARG A 126 -13.67 -0.07 7.86
C ARG A 126 -12.26 -0.27 8.39
#